data_AF-A0A090QTX5-F1
#
_entry.id   AF-A0A090QTX5-F1
#
_cell.length_a   1.000
_cell.length_b   1.000
_cell.length_c   1.000
_cell.angle_alpha   90.00
_cell.angle_beta   90.00
_cell.angle_gamma   90.00
#
_symmetry.space_group_name_H-M   'P 1'
#
loop_
_entity.id
_entity.type
_entity.pdbx_description
1 polymer ?
#
loop_
_entity_poly.entity_id
_entity_poly.type
_entity_poly.pdbx_seq_one_letter_code
_entity_poly.pdbx_strand_id
1 'polypeptide(L)' 'MGDRLKPGMKAIAVSRDFLGRGFKRGTKVKISGLPGEYVVLDKMNKRWRNKIDIYMGRDVQAARNWGRRHVTITVVKA' A
#
# COMPACT_ATOMS: atom_id res chain seq x y z
N MET A 1 -4.33 10.66 -16.38
CA MET A 1 -3.74 9.44 -16.96
C MET A 1 -3.72 8.37 -15.90
N GLY A 2 -4.34 7.21 -16.17
CA GLY A 2 -4.41 6.11 -15.21
C GLY A 2 -3.13 5.31 -15.22
N ASP A 3 -2.48 5.19 -14.07
CA ASP A 3 -1.29 4.36 -13.91
C ASP A 3 -1.69 2.88 -14.14
N ARG A 4 -1.32 2.32 -15.29
CA ARG A 4 -1.50 0.87 -15.57
C ARG A 4 -0.54 0.11 -14.65
N LEU A 5 -1.10 -0.52 -13.62
CA LEU A 5 -0.40 -1.47 -12.77
C LEU A 5 0.15 -2.60 -13.65
N LYS A 6 1.49 -2.75 -13.67
CA LYS A 6 2.14 -3.90 -14.30
C LYS A 6 2.18 -5.08 -13.30
N PRO A 7 2.05 -6.33 -13.76
CA PRO A 7 2.28 -7.50 -12.90
C PRO A 7 3.67 -7.39 -12.25
N GLY A 8 3.74 -7.53 -10.92
CA GLY A 8 4.98 -7.37 -10.14
C GLY A 8 5.20 -5.97 -9.55
N MET A 9 4.33 -5.01 -9.83
CA MET A 9 4.41 -3.67 -9.23
C MET A 9 4.00 -3.74 -7.75
N LYS A 10 4.90 -3.35 -6.85
CA LYS A 10 4.63 -3.27 -5.41
C LYS A 10 3.93 -1.94 -5.10
N ALA A 11 2.60 -1.95 -5.16
CA ALA A 11 1.77 -0.78 -4.96
C ALA A 11 0.86 -0.93 -3.74
N ILE A 12 0.57 0.18 -3.07
CA ILE A 12 -0.44 0.24 -2.02
C ILE A 12 -1.42 1.39 -2.23
N ALA A 13 -2.63 1.20 -1.72
CA ALA A 13 -3.58 2.27 -1.51
C ALA A 13 -3.65 2.59 -0.01
N VAL A 14 -3.65 3.88 0.33
CA VAL A 14 -3.73 4.34 1.73
C VAL A 14 -5.03 5.10 1.99
N SER A 15 -5.56 5.04 3.20
CA SER A 15 -6.69 5.90 3.59
C SER A 15 -6.27 7.38 3.63
N ARG A 16 -7.25 8.28 3.47
CA ARG A 16 -6.99 9.71 3.26
C ARG A 16 -6.33 10.40 4.45
N ASP A 17 -6.52 9.89 5.65
CA ASP A 17 -5.87 10.32 6.87
C ASP A 17 -4.34 10.13 6.85
N PHE A 18 -3.83 9.13 6.13
CA PHE A 18 -2.38 8.98 5.92
C PHE A 18 -1.80 10.07 5.00
N LEU A 19 -2.59 10.58 4.04
CA LEU A 19 -2.14 11.67 3.17
C LEU A 19 -1.79 12.92 3.97
N GLY A 20 -2.57 13.21 5.02
CA GLY A 20 -2.31 14.32 5.96
C GLY A 20 -1.08 14.10 6.84
N ARG A 21 -0.59 12.86 6.95
CA ARG A 21 0.62 12.48 7.72
C ARG A 21 1.88 12.39 6.85
N GLY A 22 1.80 12.78 5.58
CA GLY A 22 2.95 12.79 4.67
C GLY A 22 3.07 11.55 3.74
N PHE A 23 2.14 10.61 3.80
CA PHE A 23 2.10 9.47 2.88
C PHE A 23 1.44 9.90 1.57
N LYS A 24 2.17 10.61 0.70
CA LYS A 24 1.64 11.13 -0.56
C LYS A 24 1.77 10.10 -1.68
N ARG A 25 1.09 10.35 -2.80
CA ARG A 25 1.26 9.54 -4.02
C ARG A 25 2.73 9.64 -4.49
N GLY A 26 3.35 8.48 -4.75
CA GLY A 26 4.76 8.34 -5.10
C GLY A 26 5.68 8.02 -3.91
N THR A 27 5.19 8.16 -2.68
CA THR A 27 5.99 7.85 -1.48
C THR A 27 6.29 6.35 -1.41
N LYS A 28 7.55 6.02 -1.13
CA LYS A 28 7.98 4.64 -0.90
C LYS A 28 7.85 4.29 0.58
N VAL A 29 7.21 3.17 0.87
CA VAL A 29 7.04 2.63 2.22
C VAL A 29 7.52 1.19 2.30
N LYS A 30 7.98 0.80 3.49
CA LYS A 30 8.19 -0.59 3.88
C LYS A 30 7.05 -1.02 4.78
N ILE A 31 6.61 -2.26 4.62
CA ILE A 31 5.54 -2.86 5.41
C ILE A 31 6.18 -3.94 6.28
N SER A 32 6.01 -3.84 7.60
CA SER A 32 6.52 -4.86 8.50
C SER A 32 5.87 -6.21 8.19
N GLY A 33 6.70 -7.24 8.00
CA GLY A 33 6.29 -8.59 7.62
C GLY A 33 6.17 -8.86 6.12
N LEU A 34 6.38 -7.87 5.24
CA LEU A 34 6.48 -8.09 3.80
C LEU A 34 7.84 -7.63 3.25
N PRO A 35 8.53 -8.46 2.47
CA PRO A 35 9.82 -8.08 1.91
C PRO A 35 9.68 -7.06 0.77
N GLY A 36 10.52 -6.03 0.84
CA GLY A 36 10.70 -5.02 -0.21
C GLY A 36 9.97 -3.70 0.04
N GLU A 37 9.98 -2.85 -0.97
CA GLU A 37 9.43 -1.50 -0.92
C GLU A 37 8.16 -1.40 -1.74
N TYR A 38 7.19 -0.67 -1.21
CA TYR A 38 5.89 -0.45 -1.82
C TYR A 38 5.70 1.04 -2.11
N VAL A 39 5.06 1.35 -3.22
CA VAL A 39 4.77 2.73 -3.62
C VAL A 39 3.31 3.04 -3.35
N VAL A 40 3.05 4.17 -2.70
CA VAL A 40 1.69 4.70 -2.56
C VAL A 40 1.25 5.22 -3.93
N LEU A 41 0.32 4.53 -4.59
CA LEU A 41 -0.17 4.95 -5.91
C LEU A 41 -1.59 5.53 -5.86
N ASP A 42 -2.40 5.10 -4.89
CA ASP A 42 -3.78 5.53 -4.81
C ASP A 42 -4.23 5.79 -3.38
N LYS A 43 -5.37 6.46 -3.25
CA LYS A 43 -6.05 6.73 -1.99
C LYS A 43 -7.38 5.98 -1.95
N MET A 44 -7.68 5.40 -0.79
CA MET A 44 -8.96 4.73 -0.59
C MET A 44 -10.11 5.76 -0.47
N ASN A 45 -11.34 5.26 -0.63
CA ASN A 45 -12.55 6.04 -0.37
C ASN A 45 -12.56 6.60 1.08
N LYS A 46 -13.10 7.81 1.26
CA LYS A 46 -13.14 8.56 2.54
C LYS A 46 -13.78 7.82 3.72
N ARG A 47 -14.56 6.75 3.47
CA ARG A 47 -15.13 5.89 4.52
C ARG A 47 -14.07 5.09 5.30
N TRP A 48 -12.91 4.84 4.70
CA TRP A 48 -11.83 4.09 5.32
C TRP A 48 -10.87 5.04 6.06
N ARG A 49 -10.47 4.63 7.26
CA ARG A 49 -9.51 5.34 8.13
C ARG A 49 -8.53 4.32 8.72
N ASN A 50 -7.28 4.72 8.96
CA ASN A 50 -6.18 3.88 9.44
C ASN A 50 -6.09 2.52 8.71
N LYS A 51 -6.31 2.52 7.40
CA LYS A 51 -6.31 1.30 6.57
C LYS A 51 -5.43 1.47 5.35
N ILE A 52 -4.72 0.40 5.00
CA ILE A 52 -4.01 0.26 3.73
C ILE A 52 -4.55 -0.96 2.99
N ASP A 53 -4.41 -0.94 1.67
CA ASP A 53 -4.66 -2.09 0.81
C ASP A 53 -3.40 -2.37 -0.02
N ILE A 54 -3.01 -3.64 -0.08
CA ILE A 54 -1.72 -4.06 -0.64
C ILE A 54 -1.98 -4.80 -1.94
N TYR A 55 -1.46 -4.27 -3.04
CA TYR A 55 -1.51 -4.96 -4.31
C TYR A 55 -0.44 -6.05 -4.35
N MET A 56 -0.87 -7.31 -4.15
CA MET A 56 -0.01 -8.49 -4.20
C MET A 56 0.11 -9.10 -5.61
N GLY A 57 -0.35 -8.38 -6.64
CA GLY A 57 -0.31 -8.86 -8.03
C GLY A 57 -1.32 -9.99 -8.28
N ARG A 58 -0.88 -11.03 -8.99
CA ARG A 58 -1.71 -12.21 -9.33
C ARG A 58 -1.60 -13.36 -8.31
N ASP A 59 -0.80 -13.17 -7.27
CA ASP A 59 -0.59 -14.20 -6.24
C ASP A 59 -1.73 -14.17 -5.21
N VAL A 60 -2.83 -14.84 -5.56
CA VAL A 60 -4.02 -14.96 -4.71
C VAL A 60 -3.72 -15.78 -3.46
N GLN A 61 -2.80 -16.74 -3.54
CA GLN A 61 -2.44 -17.59 -2.40
C GLN A 61 -1.67 -16.79 -1.35
N ALA A 62 -0.71 -15.96 -1.77
CA ALA A 62 -0.03 -15.03 -0.87
C ALA A 62 -1.01 -14.06 -0.20
N ALA A 63 -1.98 -13.52 -0.94
CA ALA A 63 -3.01 -12.64 -0.39
C ALA A 63 -3.88 -13.35 0.68
N ARG A 64 -4.26 -14.60 0.44
CA ARG A 64 -5.01 -15.42 1.40
C ARG A 64 -4.20 -15.74 2.65
N ASN A 65 -2.95 -16.14 2.49
CA ASN A 65 -2.04 -16.45 3.60
C ASN A 65 -1.72 -15.20 4.42
N TRP A 66 -1.66 -14.03 3.78
CA TRP A 66 -1.47 -12.76 4.47
C TRP A 66 -2.71 -12.36 5.28
N GLY A 67 -3.89 -12.40 4.68
CA GLY A 67 -5.13 -12.04 5.35
C GLY A 67 -5.17 -10.60 5.87
N ARG A 68 -6.11 -10.33 6.77
CA ARG A 68 -6.27 -9.00 7.41
C ARG A 68 -5.54 -8.97 8.74
N ARG A 69 -4.55 -8.09 8.85
CA ARG A 69 -3.77 -7.90 10.07
C ARG A 69 -3.36 -6.44 10.25
N HIS A 70 -3.05 -6.07 11.48
CA HIS A 70 -2.42 -4.78 11.77
C HIS A 70 -0.93 -4.87 11.47
N VAL A 71 -0.42 -3.85 10.79
CA VAL A 71 0.98 -3.77 10.37
C VAL A 71 1.50 -2.37 10.58
N THR A 72 2.80 -2.29 10.81
CA THR A 72 3.52 -1.02 10.83
C THR A 72 4.05 -0.73 9.43
N ILE A 73 3.79 0.49 8.95
CA ILE A 73 4.39 1.00 7.71
C ILE A 73 5.39 2.10 8.03
N THR A 74 6.50 2.13 7.32
CA THR A 74 7.57 3.12 7.50
C THR A 74 7.93 3.74 6.16
N VAL A 75 8.01 5.07 6.10
CA VAL A 75 8.44 5.78 4.89
C VAL A 75 9.94 5.58 4.70
N VAL A 76 10.36 5.16 3.50
CA VAL A 76 11.77 4.84 3.18
C VAL A 76 12.47 6.00 2.50
N LYS A 77 11.73 6.80 1.74
CA LYS A 77 12.22 8.00 1.05
C LYS A 77 11.06 8.98 0.89
N ALA A 78 11.22 10.17 1.46
CA ALA A 78 10.47 11.37 1.11
C ALA A 78 11.15 12.06 -0.06
#